data_AF-A0A6L7ZUB6-F1
#
_entry.id   AF-A0A6L7ZUB6-F1
#
_cell.length_a   1.000
_cell.length_b   1.000
_cell.length_c   1.000
_cell.angle_alpha   90.00
_cell.angle_beta   90.00
_cell.angle_gamma   90.00
#
_symmetry.space_group_name_H-M   'P 1'
#
loop_
_entity.id
_entity.type
_entity.pdbx_description
1 polymer ?
#
loop_
_entity_poly.entity_id
_entity_poly.type
_entity_poly.pdbx_seq_one_letter_code
_entity_poly.pdbx_strand_id
1 'polypeptide(L)'
;MAFRIGLLLFPDIMQLDMTGPHEVFCNFPDTEVLLVSKSLDPARAGGGTPSQPDATDPAPPQPDLVCVPGGAGMNALLTDTDTLDFLRRQAQGARYVTSVCTGSLVLGAAGLLKGRRAACHWMSREMLSAFGSIPDPSRVVIDGNIISGGGVTAGIDFALTVAGELFGPDVAKKIQLAIEYNPQPPFDAGSPEAAGADIEAAARSAASERQAQREAAVRAAVQAA
;
A
#
# COMPACT_ATOMS: atom_id res chain seq x y z
N MET A 1 0.49 18.05 18.70
CA MET A 1 1.34 16.85 18.63
C MET A 1 1.51 16.57 17.15
N ALA A 2 2.71 16.17 16.72
CA ALA A 2 2.98 15.86 15.33
C ALA A 2 2.04 14.75 14.82
N PHE A 3 1.59 14.87 13.56
CA PHE A 3 0.82 13.83 12.88
C PHE A 3 1.72 12.62 12.64
N ARG A 4 1.29 11.42 12.99
CA ARG A 4 2.11 10.20 12.88
C ARG A 4 1.66 9.28 11.79
N ILE A 5 2.62 8.83 10.99
CA ILE A 5 2.41 7.88 9.90
C ILE A 5 3.18 6.60 10.20
N GLY A 6 2.47 5.48 10.28
CA GLY A 6 3.06 4.15 10.40
C GLY A 6 3.04 3.44 9.05
N LEU A 7 4.22 3.26 8.44
CA LEU A 7 4.41 2.49 7.20
C LEU A 7 4.86 1.07 7.56
N LEU A 8 4.05 0.07 7.19
CA LEU A 8 4.42 -1.32 7.42
C LEU A 8 5.61 -1.71 6.54
N LEU A 9 6.65 -2.27 7.15
CA LEU A 9 7.86 -2.76 6.51
C LEU A 9 7.99 -4.27 6.74
N PHE A 10 8.25 -5.02 5.67
CA PHE A 10 8.36 -6.48 5.69
C PHE A 10 9.32 -6.98 4.60
N PRO A 11 9.87 -8.21 4.71
CA PRO A 11 10.71 -8.80 3.67
C PRO A 11 9.98 -8.95 2.32
N ASP A 12 10.71 -8.88 1.20
CA ASP A 12 10.17 -9.00 -0.16
C ASP A 12 9.08 -7.95 -0.51
N ILE A 13 9.14 -6.81 0.17
CA ILE A 13 8.36 -5.61 -0.13
C ILE A 13 8.73 -5.05 -1.52
N MET A 14 7.74 -4.51 -2.23
CA MET A 14 8.01 -3.68 -3.40
C MET A 14 8.45 -2.30 -2.90
N GLN A 15 9.77 -2.04 -2.85
CA GLN A 15 10.32 -0.86 -2.19
C GLN A 15 9.64 0.46 -2.58
N LEU A 16 9.23 0.62 -3.85
CA LEU A 16 8.64 1.86 -4.35
C LEU A 16 7.21 2.10 -3.80
N ASP A 17 6.51 1.05 -3.42
CA ASP A 17 5.21 1.15 -2.74
C ASP A 17 5.36 1.80 -1.35
N MET A 18 6.55 1.72 -0.76
CA MET A 18 6.91 2.36 0.51
C MET A 18 7.60 3.70 0.28
N THR A 19 8.70 3.72 -0.50
CA THR A 19 9.54 4.91 -0.64
C THR A 19 8.84 6.04 -1.40
N GLY A 20 7.96 5.71 -2.35
CA GLY A 20 7.16 6.69 -3.09
C GLY A 20 6.29 7.56 -2.17
N PRO A 21 5.35 6.98 -1.41
CA PRO A 21 4.57 7.74 -0.45
C PRO A 21 5.41 8.29 0.71
N HIS A 22 6.43 7.55 1.18
CA HIS A 22 7.31 8.03 2.25
C HIS A 22 7.94 9.39 1.91
N GLU A 23 8.46 9.57 0.68
CA GLU A 23 9.01 10.86 0.24
C GLU A 23 7.98 11.99 0.35
N VAL A 24 6.74 11.74 -0.06
CA VAL A 24 5.66 12.74 0.03
C VAL A 24 5.27 13.00 1.50
N PHE A 25 5.16 11.95 2.31
CA PHE A 25 4.81 12.03 3.74
C PHE A 25 5.84 12.79 4.56
N CYS A 26 7.14 12.63 4.30
CA CYS A 26 8.20 13.38 4.98
C CYS A 26 8.12 14.90 4.75
N ASN A 27 7.40 15.33 3.71
CA ASN A 27 7.18 16.74 3.40
C ASN A 27 5.87 17.30 4.00
N PHE A 28 5.13 16.52 4.80
CA PHE A 28 3.93 16.99 5.50
C PHE A 28 4.29 17.93 6.67
N PRO A 29 3.46 18.96 6.96
CA PRO A 29 3.67 19.83 8.13
C PRO A 29 3.57 19.06 9.46
N ASP A 30 4.51 19.31 10.39
CA ASP A 30 4.54 18.73 11.75
C ASP A 30 4.22 17.22 11.73
N THR A 31 4.95 16.45 10.92
CA THR A 31 4.67 15.02 10.68
C THR A 31 5.90 14.15 10.97
N GLU A 32 5.65 13.01 11.62
CA GLU A 32 6.62 11.95 11.90
C GLU A 32 6.23 10.70 11.09
N VAL A 33 7.17 10.16 10.33
CA VAL A 33 6.99 8.95 9.53
C VAL A 33 7.85 7.85 10.13
N LEU A 34 7.22 6.71 10.46
CA LEU A 34 7.87 5.57 11.09
C LEU A 34 7.73 4.33 10.20
N LEU A 35 8.85 3.69 9.90
CA LEU A 35 8.89 2.35 9.33
C LEU A 35 8.69 1.32 10.45
N VAL A 36 7.57 0.60 10.42
CA VAL A 36 7.19 -0.35 11.46
C VAL A 36 7.31 -1.79 10.95
N SER A 37 8.04 -2.63 11.67
CA SER A 37 8.28 -4.03 11.31
C SER A 37 8.09 -4.95 12.52
N LYS A 38 8.17 -6.28 12.32
CA LYS A 38 8.17 -7.27 13.41
C LYS A 38 9.47 -7.28 14.24
N SER A 39 10.59 -6.92 13.61
CA SER A 39 11.89 -6.79 14.28
C SER A 39 12.61 -5.54 13.78
N LEU A 40 13.70 -5.16 14.46
CA LEU A 40 14.60 -4.09 14.01
C LEU A 40 15.66 -4.57 13.01
N ASP A 41 15.59 -5.83 12.57
CA ASP A 41 16.50 -6.33 11.54
C ASP A 41 16.15 -5.68 10.19
N PRO A 42 17.15 -5.36 9.36
CA PRO A 42 16.89 -4.79 8.04
C PRO A 42 16.00 -5.71 7.19
N ALA A 43 14.83 -5.19 6.78
CA ALA A 43 13.97 -5.88 5.82
C ALA A 43 14.49 -5.62 4.41
N ARG A 44 14.64 -6.68 3.61
CA ARG A 44 15.08 -6.55 2.22
C ARG A 44 13.90 -6.50 1.28
N ALA A 45 13.89 -5.51 0.39
CA ALA A 45 12.95 -5.45 -0.73
C ALA A 45 13.22 -6.59 -1.73
N GLY A 46 12.26 -6.89 -2.60
CA GLY A 46 12.42 -7.94 -3.63
C GLY A 46 13.59 -7.72 -4.59
N GLY A 47 14.09 -6.48 -4.72
CA GLY A 47 15.31 -6.14 -5.48
C GLY A 47 16.61 -6.19 -4.66
N GLY A 48 16.56 -6.59 -3.38
CA GLY A 48 17.70 -6.75 -2.49
C GLY A 48 18.05 -5.55 -1.61
N THR A 49 17.53 -4.35 -1.89
CA THR A 49 17.75 -3.14 -1.09
C THR A 49 17.28 -3.34 0.35
N PRO A 50 18.15 -3.18 1.36
CA PRO A 50 17.72 -3.23 2.76
C PRO A 50 17.06 -1.90 3.18
N SER A 51 16.09 -1.98 4.06
CA SER A 51 15.49 -0.83 4.76
C SER A 51 15.48 -1.10 6.26
N GLN A 52 15.88 -0.09 7.03
CA GLN A 52 15.98 -0.18 8.48
C GLN A 52 14.63 0.20 9.12
N PRO A 53 14.02 -0.67 9.94
CA PRO A 53 12.84 -0.30 10.73
C PRO A 53 13.17 0.71 11.84
N ASP A 54 12.24 1.63 12.11
CA ASP A 54 12.33 2.62 13.19
C ASP A 54 11.67 2.11 14.48
N ALA A 55 10.65 1.25 14.36
CA ALA A 55 9.88 0.73 15.48
C ALA A 55 9.41 -0.71 15.24
N THR A 56 9.10 -1.41 16.34
CA THR A 56 8.57 -2.78 16.31
C THR A 56 7.24 -2.92 17.03
N ASP A 57 6.49 -3.95 16.65
CA ASP A 57 5.42 -4.52 17.50
C ASP A 57 6.03 -5.01 18.84
N PRO A 58 5.35 -4.90 20.01
CA PRO A 58 3.96 -4.53 20.24
C PRO A 58 3.60 -3.03 20.23
N ALA A 59 4.57 -2.11 20.16
CA ALA A 59 4.36 -0.75 20.66
C ALA A 59 5.07 0.37 19.87
N PRO A 60 4.86 0.51 18.54
CA PRO A 60 5.07 1.82 17.94
C PRO A 60 4.12 2.85 18.59
N PRO A 61 4.47 4.15 18.62
CA PRO A 61 3.51 5.19 18.93
C PRO A 61 2.26 5.04 18.06
N GLN A 62 1.07 5.23 18.63
CA GLN A 62 -0.19 5.16 17.87
C GLN A 62 -0.13 6.11 16.66
N PRO A 63 -0.21 5.59 15.42
CA PRO A 63 -0.23 6.42 14.23
C PRO A 63 -1.62 7.03 14.02
N ASP A 64 -1.64 8.22 13.44
CA ASP A 64 -2.84 8.85 12.88
C ASP A 64 -3.16 8.29 11.49
N LEU A 65 -2.16 7.77 10.77
CA LEU A 65 -2.32 7.11 9.48
C LEU A 65 -1.51 5.81 9.41
N VAL A 66 -2.18 4.70 9.10
CA VAL A 66 -1.52 3.42 8.78
C VAL A 66 -1.38 3.31 7.26
N CYS A 67 -0.21 2.91 6.77
CA CYS A 67 0.03 2.66 5.35
C CYS A 67 0.65 1.28 5.13
N VAL A 68 -0.05 0.44 4.35
CA VAL A 68 0.39 -0.93 4.02
C VAL A 68 0.84 -0.99 2.55
N PRO A 69 2.15 -1.15 2.28
CA PRO A 69 2.67 -1.31 0.92
C PRO A 69 2.42 -2.73 0.38
N GLY A 70 2.65 -2.92 -0.93
CA GLY A 70 2.58 -4.20 -1.60
C GLY A 70 3.94 -4.91 -1.71
N GLY A 71 3.98 -5.95 -2.55
CA GLY A 71 5.17 -6.77 -2.76
C GLY A 71 4.86 -8.26 -2.89
N ALA A 72 5.90 -9.06 -3.08
CA ALA A 72 5.77 -10.52 -3.06
C ALA A 72 5.60 -11.02 -1.61
N GLY A 73 6.31 -10.40 -0.66
CA GLY A 73 6.28 -10.79 0.75
C GLY A 73 4.93 -10.63 1.44
N MET A 74 4.05 -9.78 0.89
CA MET A 74 2.71 -9.61 1.44
C MET A 74 1.88 -10.90 1.41
N ASN A 75 2.19 -11.85 0.52
CA ASN A 75 1.50 -13.14 0.45
C ASN A 75 1.59 -13.89 1.80
N ALA A 76 2.75 -13.85 2.47
CA ALA A 76 2.93 -14.47 3.78
C ALA A 76 2.15 -13.76 4.89
N LEU A 77 1.89 -12.46 4.73
CA LEU A 77 1.16 -11.65 5.71
C LEU A 77 -0.34 -11.96 5.72
N LEU A 78 -0.90 -12.53 4.64
CA LEU A 78 -2.33 -12.80 4.52
C LEU A 78 -2.85 -13.81 5.56
N THR A 79 -1.97 -14.65 6.11
CA THR A 79 -2.29 -15.63 7.17
C THR A 79 -1.51 -15.38 8.46
N ASP A 80 -0.77 -14.27 8.54
CA ASP A 80 0.07 -13.95 9.67
C ASP A 80 -0.72 -13.23 10.77
N THR A 81 -1.21 -13.98 11.76
CA THR A 81 -2.10 -13.46 12.79
C THR A 81 -1.51 -12.29 13.55
N ASP A 82 -0.21 -12.28 13.84
CA ASP A 82 0.44 -11.18 14.58
C ASP A 82 0.35 -9.87 13.78
N THR A 83 0.66 -9.93 12.49
CA THR A 83 0.59 -8.76 11.60
C THR A 83 -0.85 -8.29 11.43
N LEU A 84 -1.79 -9.21 11.22
CA LEU A 84 -3.20 -8.86 11.03
C LEU A 84 -3.81 -8.25 12.30
N ASP A 85 -3.50 -8.80 13.47
CA ASP A 85 -3.95 -8.27 14.75
C ASP A 85 -3.29 -6.94 15.09
N PHE A 86 -2.00 -6.77 14.77
CA PHE A 86 -1.33 -5.48 14.84
C PHE A 86 -2.06 -4.42 13.99
N LEU A 87 -2.35 -4.71 12.72
CA LEU A 87 -3.05 -3.79 11.83
C LEU A 87 -4.46 -3.46 12.35
N ARG A 88 -5.20 -4.45 12.86
CA ARG A 88 -6.51 -4.22 13.50
C ARG A 88 -6.41 -3.27 14.69
N ARG A 89 -5.42 -3.47 15.57
CA ARG A 89 -5.19 -2.59 16.73
C ARG A 89 -4.85 -1.17 16.30
N GLN A 90 -3.88 -0.99 15.41
CA GLN A 90 -3.46 0.34 14.97
C GLN A 90 -4.60 1.08 14.23
N ALA A 91 -5.38 0.36 13.41
CA ALA A 91 -6.51 0.91 12.69
C ALA A 91 -7.62 1.46 13.60
N GLN A 92 -7.77 0.97 14.83
CA GLN A 92 -8.76 1.49 15.79
C GLN A 92 -8.46 2.92 16.24
N GLY A 93 -7.18 3.27 16.37
CA GLY A 93 -6.74 4.61 16.76
C GLY A 93 -6.35 5.51 15.59
N ALA A 94 -6.24 4.97 14.37
CA ALA A 94 -5.84 5.73 13.19
C ALA A 94 -7.02 6.52 12.62
N ARG A 95 -6.74 7.77 12.22
CA ARG A 95 -7.68 8.61 11.46
C ARG A 95 -7.82 8.10 10.02
N TYR A 96 -6.77 7.53 9.44
CA TYR A 96 -6.79 6.95 8.09
C TYR A 96 -6.12 5.58 8.05
N VAL A 97 -6.69 4.67 7.28
CA VAL A 97 -6.10 3.36 6.97
C VAL A 97 -5.88 3.28 5.48
N THR A 98 -4.62 3.13 5.08
CA THR A 98 -4.21 3.31 3.69
C THR A 98 -3.36 2.15 3.19
N SER A 99 -3.30 2.01 1.88
CA SER A 99 -2.46 0.98 1.25
C SER A 99 -2.07 1.35 -0.17
N VAL A 100 -1.03 0.70 -0.67
CA VAL A 100 -0.56 0.81 -2.04
C VAL A 100 -0.50 -0.56 -2.66
N CYS A 101 -0.83 -0.65 -3.95
CA CYS A 101 -0.62 -1.84 -4.76
C CYS A 101 -1.32 -3.04 -4.12
N THR A 102 -0.60 -4.11 -3.81
CA THR A 102 -1.19 -5.30 -3.20
C THR A 102 -1.34 -5.25 -1.68
N GLY A 103 -0.93 -4.16 -1.04
CA GLY A 103 -1.11 -3.96 0.39
C GLY A 103 -2.58 -3.93 0.82
N SER A 104 -3.49 -3.57 -0.09
CA SER A 104 -4.93 -3.63 0.16
C SER A 104 -5.44 -5.07 0.36
N LEU A 105 -4.77 -6.10 -0.17
CA LEU A 105 -5.11 -7.50 0.14
C LEU A 105 -4.82 -7.84 1.60
N VAL A 106 -3.76 -7.29 2.19
CA VAL A 106 -3.42 -7.48 3.61
C VAL A 106 -4.46 -6.79 4.50
N LEU A 107 -4.88 -5.57 4.13
CA LEU A 107 -5.99 -4.89 4.81
C LEU A 107 -7.31 -5.67 4.68
N GLY A 108 -7.56 -6.29 3.52
CA GLY A 108 -8.68 -7.20 3.29
C GLY A 108 -8.64 -8.41 4.22
N ALA A 109 -7.50 -9.10 4.31
CA ALA A 109 -7.30 -10.22 5.22
C ALA A 109 -7.43 -9.82 6.71
N ALA A 110 -7.04 -8.59 7.06
CA ALA A 110 -7.27 -8.02 8.39
C ALA A 110 -8.75 -7.73 8.68
N GLY A 111 -9.64 -7.83 7.69
CA GLY A 111 -11.08 -7.54 7.80
C GLY A 111 -11.41 -6.05 7.74
N LEU A 112 -10.44 -5.19 7.40
CA LEU A 112 -10.58 -3.73 7.44
C LEU A 112 -11.29 -3.15 6.21
N LEU A 113 -11.47 -3.94 5.16
CA LEU A 113 -12.04 -3.50 3.87
C LEU A 113 -13.42 -4.10 3.55
N LYS A 114 -14.05 -4.82 4.48
CA LYS A 114 -15.36 -5.46 4.24
C LYS A 114 -16.42 -4.40 3.89
N GLY A 115 -17.03 -4.54 2.71
CA GLY A 115 -18.02 -3.61 2.17
C GLY A 115 -17.47 -2.28 1.68
N ARG A 116 -16.14 -2.12 1.62
CA ARG A 116 -15.46 -0.86 1.24
C ARG A 116 -14.91 -0.96 -0.18
N ARG A 117 -14.92 0.16 -0.90
CA ARG A 117 -14.19 0.30 -2.18
C ARG A 117 -12.69 0.40 -1.92
N ALA A 118 -11.89 -0.31 -2.71
CA ALA A 118 -10.44 -0.23 -2.61
C ALA A 118 -9.76 -0.43 -3.97
N ALA A 119 -8.69 0.34 -4.18
CA ALA A 119 -7.73 0.12 -5.24
C ALA A 119 -6.75 -1.01 -4.88
N CYS A 120 -6.15 -1.60 -5.90
CA CYS A 120 -5.08 -2.57 -5.77
C CYS A 120 -4.22 -2.56 -7.05
N HIS A 121 -3.14 -3.33 -7.06
CA HIS A 121 -2.45 -3.64 -8.32
C HIS A 121 -3.41 -4.29 -9.32
N TRP A 122 -3.41 -3.83 -10.57
CA TRP A 122 -4.37 -4.23 -11.61
C TRP A 122 -4.49 -5.76 -11.79
N MET A 123 -3.37 -6.49 -11.73
CA MET A 123 -3.38 -7.96 -11.84
C MET A 123 -4.04 -8.69 -10.67
N SER A 124 -4.10 -8.07 -9.49
CA SER A 124 -4.55 -8.71 -8.24
C SER A 124 -5.80 -8.02 -7.65
N ARG A 125 -6.35 -7.03 -8.35
CA ARG A 125 -7.48 -6.23 -7.88
C ARG A 125 -8.72 -7.06 -7.59
N GLU A 126 -9.09 -7.96 -8.50
CA GLU A 126 -10.29 -8.78 -8.33
C GLU A 126 -10.23 -9.73 -7.11
N MET A 127 -9.03 -10.01 -6.59
CA MET A 127 -8.84 -10.82 -5.37
C MET A 127 -9.36 -10.11 -4.12
N LEU A 128 -9.56 -8.78 -4.15
CA LEU A 128 -10.17 -8.02 -3.06
C LEU A 128 -11.59 -8.49 -2.72
N SER A 129 -12.33 -8.98 -3.72
CA SER A 129 -13.69 -9.52 -3.53
C SER A 129 -13.73 -10.72 -2.60
N ALA A 130 -12.63 -11.49 -2.53
CA ALA A 130 -12.51 -12.64 -1.62
C ALA A 130 -12.59 -12.24 -0.15
N PHE A 131 -12.24 -10.99 0.18
CA PHE A 131 -12.31 -10.40 1.52
C PHE A 131 -13.56 -9.53 1.72
N GLY A 132 -14.53 -9.59 0.81
CA GLY A 132 -15.76 -8.80 0.85
C GLY A 132 -15.56 -7.31 0.55
N SER A 133 -14.41 -6.93 -0.02
CA SER A 133 -14.18 -5.56 -0.51
C SER A 133 -14.77 -5.39 -1.90
N ILE A 134 -15.00 -4.16 -2.33
CA ILE A 134 -15.48 -3.81 -3.67
C ILE A 134 -14.26 -3.36 -4.49
N PRO A 135 -13.78 -4.16 -5.48
CA PRO A 135 -12.61 -3.77 -6.25
C PRO A 135 -12.92 -2.54 -7.13
N ASP A 136 -12.03 -1.56 -7.13
CA ASP A 136 -12.20 -0.32 -7.89
C ASP A 136 -10.96 -0.08 -8.79
N PRO A 137 -11.15 0.19 -10.10
CA PRO A 137 -10.04 0.34 -11.04
C PRO A 137 -9.34 1.70 -10.96
N SER A 138 -9.85 2.65 -10.17
CA SER A 138 -9.28 3.99 -10.04
C SER A 138 -7.86 3.95 -9.48
N ARG A 139 -7.01 4.88 -9.92
CA ARG A 139 -5.62 4.99 -9.47
C ARG A 139 -5.51 5.26 -7.97
N VAL A 140 -6.40 6.10 -7.45
CA VAL A 140 -6.57 6.39 -6.02
C VAL A 140 -8.06 6.27 -5.71
N VAL A 141 -8.38 5.56 -4.65
CA VAL A 141 -9.76 5.34 -4.19
C VAL A 141 -9.87 5.84 -2.76
N ILE A 142 -10.81 6.77 -2.54
CA ILE A 142 -11.19 7.24 -1.22
C ILE A 142 -12.59 6.69 -0.91
N ASP A 143 -12.69 5.94 0.18
CA ASP A 143 -13.95 5.49 0.78
C ASP A 143 -13.85 5.80 2.26
N GLY A 144 -14.50 6.87 2.73
CA GLY A 144 -14.43 7.32 4.12
C GLY A 144 -12.98 7.52 4.60
N ASN A 145 -12.59 6.80 5.66
CA ASN A 145 -11.23 6.81 6.19
C ASN A 145 -10.26 5.83 5.49
N ILE A 146 -10.71 5.09 4.48
CA ILE A 146 -9.87 4.20 3.66
C ILE A 146 -9.41 4.94 2.43
N ILE A 147 -8.10 5.03 2.24
CA ILE A 147 -7.49 5.62 1.05
C ILE A 147 -6.51 4.61 0.46
N SER A 148 -6.76 4.15 -0.75
CA SER A 148 -5.93 3.11 -1.38
C SER A 148 -5.42 3.56 -2.74
N GLY A 149 -4.14 3.31 -2.99
CA GLY A 149 -3.50 3.50 -4.29
C GLY A 149 -3.43 2.19 -5.06
N GLY A 150 -3.55 2.29 -6.39
CA GLY A 150 -3.35 1.17 -7.32
C GLY A 150 -1.89 0.71 -7.39
N GLY A 151 -1.43 0.30 -8.56
CA GLY A 151 -0.09 -0.27 -8.73
C GLY A 151 1.05 0.73 -8.46
N VAL A 152 1.99 0.32 -7.62
CA VAL A 152 3.35 0.86 -7.44
C VAL A 152 3.46 2.38 -7.33
N THR A 153 3.57 3.09 -8.46
CA THR A 153 3.75 4.55 -8.49
C THR A 153 2.52 5.31 -8.05
N ALA A 154 1.35 4.65 -7.99
CA ALA A 154 0.15 5.22 -7.36
C ALA A 154 0.40 5.64 -5.91
N GLY A 155 1.44 5.09 -5.28
CA GLY A 155 2.02 5.51 -4.01
C GLY A 155 2.19 7.03 -3.87
N ILE A 156 2.70 7.69 -4.91
CA ILE A 156 3.00 9.13 -4.87
C ILE A 156 1.70 9.93 -4.97
N ASP A 157 0.82 9.57 -5.91
CA ASP A 157 -0.44 10.28 -6.14
C ASP A 157 -1.40 10.17 -4.95
N PHE A 158 -1.51 9.00 -4.33
CA PHE A 158 -2.36 8.86 -3.15
C PHE A 158 -1.80 9.67 -1.97
N ALA A 159 -0.48 9.72 -1.79
CA ALA A 159 0.11 10.50 -0.71
C ALA A 159 -0.11 12.02 -0.92
N LEU A 160 -0.03 12.51 -2.16
CA LEU A 160 -0.41 13.89 -2.50
C LEU A 160 -1.90 14.14 -2.26
N THR A 161 -2.75 13.15 -2.55
CA THR A 161 -4.19 13.22 -2.24
C THR A 161 -4.42 13.32 -0.73
N VAL A 162 -3.75 12.49 0.07
CA VAL A 162 -3.78 12.54 1.54
C VAL A 162 -3.30 13.90 2.06
N ALA A 163 -2.26 14.49 1.45
CA ALA A 163 -1.80 15.83 1.80
C ALA A 163 -2.90 16.89 1.61
N GLY A 164 -3.64 16.78 0.50
CA GLY A 164 -4.77 17.65 0.19
C GLY A 164 -5.92 17.51 1.18
N GLU A 165 -6.24 16.28 1.57
CA GLU A 165 -7.28 15.98 2.57
C GLU A 165 -6.90 16.47 3.98
N LEU A 166 -5.63 16.38 4.36
CA LEU A 166 -5.15 16.73 5.70
C LEU A 166 -4.88 18.22 5.87
N PHE A 167 -4.22 18.84 4.88
CA PHE A 167 -3.62 20.17 5.01
C PHE A 167 -4.10 21.17 3.95
N GLY A 168 -5.00 20.73 3.06
CA GLY A 168 -5.54 21.54 1.98
C GLY A 168 -4.72 21.50 0.69
N PRO A 169 -5.31 21.95 -0.42
CA PRO A 169 -4.75 21.77 -1.76
C PRO A 169 -3.43 22.52 -1.97
N ASP A 170 -3.19 23.63 -1.28
CA ASP A 170 -1.97 24.43 -1.47
C ASP A 170 -0.75 23.76 -0.86
N VAL A 171 -0.91 23.03 0.25
CA VAL A 171 0.17 22.21 0.84
C VAL A 171 0.51 21.06 -0.10
N ALA A 172 -0.49 20.36 -0.64
CA ALA A 172 -0.28 19.28 -1.62
C ALA A 172 0.47 19.78 -2.86
N LYS A 173 0.05 20.91 -3.45
CA LYS A 173 0.73 21.53 -4.61
C LYS A 173 2.16 21.96 -4.29
N LYS A 174 2.40 22.51 -3.10
CA LYS A 174 3.75 22.88 -2.65
C LYS A 174 4.64 21.65 -2.56
N ILE A 175 4.17 20.56 -1.98
CA ILE A 175 4.92 19.30 -1.90
C ILE A 175 5.19 18.77 -3.30
N GLN A 176 4.16 18.70 -4.16
CA GLN A 176 4.30 18.28 -5.55
C GLN A 176 5.39 19.06 -6.29
N LEU A 177 5.41 20.39 -6.14
CA LEU A 177 6.44 21.24 -6.74
C LEU A 177 7.82 21.02 -6.11
N ALA A 178 7.90 20.85 -4.79
CA ALA A 178 9.16 20.67 -4.07
C ALA A 178 9.91 19.40 -4.49
N ILE A 179 9.18 18.32 -4.78
CA ILE A 179 9.76 17.06 -5.29
C ILE A 179 9.78 16.99 -6.82
N GLU A 180 9.42 18.08 -7.50
CA GLU A 180 9.29 18.19 -8.96
C GLU A 180 8.49 17.03 -9.57
N TYR A 181 7.38 16.65 -8.93
CA TYR A 181 6.53 15.56 -9.41
C TYR A 181 5.70 16.00 -10.62
N ASN A 182 6.36 15.96 -11.77
CA ASN A 182 5.86 16.27 -13.10
C ASN A 182 6.20 15.09 -14.06
N PRO A 183 5.57 13.93 -13.88
CA PRO A 183 5.95 12.72 -14.61
C PRO A 183 5.72 12.89 -16.12
N GLN A 184 6.72 12.51 -16.92
CA GLN A 184 6.63 12.43 -18.39
C GLN A 184 7.01 11.01 -18.84
N PRO A 185 6.11 10.02 -18.69
CA PRO A 185 6.42 8.65 -19.08
C PRO A 185 6.76 8.58 -20.58
N PRO A 186 7.85 7.91 -20.98
CA PRO A 186 8.23 7.80 -22.39
C PRO A 186 7.34 6.85 -23.21
N PHE A 187 6.44 6.10 -22.55
CA PHE A 187 5.52 5.15 -23.15
C PHE A 187 4.15 5.25 -22.50
N ASP A 188 3.10 5.04 -23.29
CA ASP A 188 1.71 5.00 -22.81
C ASP A 188 1.26 3.55 -22.52
N ALA A 189 1.93 2.90 -21.57
CA ALA A 189 1.68 1.49 -21.22
C ALA A 189 1.51 1.28 -19.70
N GLY A 190 1.15 2.34 -18.97
CA GLY A 190 1.00 2.32 -17.51
C GLY A 190 -0.29 1.69 -17.01
N SER A 191 -1.24 1.39 -17.90
CA SER A 191 -2.50 0.71 -17.60
C SER A 191 -2.74 -0.42 -18.61
N PRO A 192 -3.49 -1.48 -18.24
CA PRO A 192 -3.87 -2.54 -19.19
C PRO A 192 -4.57 -1.99 -20.43
N GLU A 193 -5.44 -0.98 -20.23
CA GLU A 193 -6.22 -0.37 -21.30
C GLU A 193 -5.35 0.39 -22.31
N ALA A 194 -4.30 1.06 -21.86
CA ALA A 194 -3.37 1.81 -22.73
C ALA A 194 -2.27 0.92 -23.35
N ALA A 195 -1.80 -0.10 -22.62
CA ALA A 195 -0.68 -0.94 -23.05
C ALA A 195 -0.98 -1.81 -24.29
N GLY A 196 -2.26 -2.09 -24.55
CA GLY A 196 -2.70 -2.98 -25.63
C GLY A 196 -2.60 -4.47 -25.28
N ALA A 197 -3.39 -5.28 -25.99
CA ALA A 197 -3.64 -6.69 -25.63
C ALA A 197 -2.37 -7.55 -25.60
N ASP A 198 -1.44 -7.35 -26.54
CA ASP A 198 -0.22 -8.16 -26.63
C ASP A 198 0.73 -7.91 -25.44
N ILE A 199 0.90 -6.64 -25.06
CA ILE A 199 1.74 -6.25 -23.92
C ILE A 199 1.08 -6.71 -22.61
N GLU A 200 -0.24 -6.55 -22.49
CA GLU A 200 -0.98 -7.06 -21.34
C GLU A 200 -0.82 -8.57 -21.19
N ALA A 201 -1.01 -9.33 -22.28
CA ALA A 201 -0.88 -10.79 -22.29
C ALA A 201 0.55 -11.23 -21.93
N ALA A 202 1.57 -10.57 -22.49
CA ALA A 202 2.97 -10.84 -22.16
C ALA A 202 3.27 -10.56 -20.67
N ALA A 203 2.79 -9.45 -20.13
CA ALA A 203 2.94 -9.10 -18.72
C ALA A 203 2.26 -10.13 -17.80
N ARG A 204 1.04 -10.57 -18.15
CA ARG A 204 0.32 -11.62 -17.41
C ARG A 204 1.07 -12.95 -17.45
N SER A 205 1.58 -13.36 -18.61
CA SER A 205 2.38 -14.58 -18.76
C SER A 205 3.62 -14.54 -17.87
N ALA A 206 4.35 -13.43 -17.87
CA ALA A 206 5.55 -13.24 -17.05
C ALA A 206 5.26 -13.21 -15.53
N ALA A 207 4.04 -12.87 -15.12
CA ALA A 207 3.63 -12.85 -13.72
C ALA A 207 2.86 -14.09 -13.27
N SER A 208 2.64 -15.08 -14.15
CA SER A 208 1.72 -16.21 -13.93
C SER A 208 2.00 -17.00 -12.65
N GLU A 209 3.24 -17.42 -12.42
CA GLU A 209 3.63 -18.16 -11.21
C GLU A 209 3.38 -17.33 -9.95
N ARG A 210 3.78 -16.05 -9.97
CA ARG A 210 3.60 -15.13 -8.84
C ARG A 210 2.12 -14.89 -8.52
N GLN A 211 1.28 -14.77 -9.55
CA GLN A 211 -0.17 -14.64 -9.38
C GLN A 211 -0.80 -15.93 -8.86
N ALA A 212 -0.38 -17.10 -9.35
CA ALA A 212 -0.87 -18.38 -8.83
C ALA A 212 -0.55 -18.58 -7.33
N GLN A 213 0.68 -18.24 -6.92
CA GLN A 213 1.07 -18.24 -5.51
C GLN A 213 0.23 -17.27 -4.68
N ARG A 214 -0.06 -16.08 -5.22
CA ARG A 214 -0.89 -15.07 -4.55
C ARG A 214 -2.33 -15.52 -4.40
N GLU A 215 -2.92 -16.09 -5.44
CA GLU A 215 -4.28 -16.65 -5.36
C GLU A 215 -4.36 -17.79 -4.34
N ALA A 216 -3.33 -18.64 -4.26
CA ALA A 216 -3.26 -19.68 -3.24
C ALA A 216 -3.21 -19.09 -1.83
N ALA A 217 -2.41 -18.04 -1.60
CA ALA A 217 -2.34 -17.34 -0.33
C ALA A 217 -3.67 -16.66 0.05
N VAL A 218 -4.35 -16.03 -0.91
CA VAL A 218 -5.69 -15.44 -0.70
C VAL A 218 -6.71 -16.53 -0.34
N ARG A 219 -6.71 -17.68 -1.04
CA ARG A 219 -7.60 -18.80 -0.69
C ARG A 219 -7.32 -19.33 0.73
N ALA A 220 -6.06 -19.48 1.11
CA ALA A 220 -5.68 -19.91 2.45
C ALA A 220 -6.15 -18.92 3.53
N ALA A 221 -5.98 -17.62 3.29
CA ALA A 221 -6.43 -16.57 4.21
C ALA A 221 -7.95 -16.57 4.41
N VAL A 222 -8.74 -16.73 3.35
CA VAL A 222 -10.20 -16.82 3.45
C VAL A 222 -10.64 -18.07 4.22
N GLN A 223 -9.91 -19.19 4.12
CA GLN A 223 -10.21 -20.41 4.87
C GLN A 223 -9.87 -20.31 6.37
N ALA A 224 -8.96 -19.39 6.74
CA ALA A 224 -8.52 -19.20 8.10
C ALA A 224 -9.32 -18.12 8.88
N ALA A 225 -10.15 -17.32 8.18
CA ALA A 225 -10.95 -16.22 8.73
C ALA A 225 -12.32 -16.67 9.24
#